data_AF-A0A357TH21-F1
#
_entry.id   AF-A0A357TH21-F1
#
_cell.length_a   1.000
_cell.length_b   1.000
_cell.length_c   1.000
_cell.angle_alpha   90.00
_cell.angle_beta   90.00
_cell.angle_gamma   90.00
#
_symmetry.space_group_name_H-M   'P 1'
#
loop_
_entity.id
_entity.type
_entity.pdbx_description
1 polymer ?
#
loop_
_entity_poly.entity_id
_entity_poly.type
_entity_poly.pdbx_seq_one_letter_code
_entity_poly.pdbx_strand_id
1 'polypeptide(L)' 'RSVGAESFLVQERDLKKTSAVDLEVVTERHPREDELKAMLFGWRAVKHLKSNAILYAGKDRTLGVGAGQMSRV' A
#
# COMPACT_ATOMS: atom_id res chain seq x y z
N ARG A 1 16.37 -13.52 2.79
CA ARG A 1 16.70 -12.51 3.83
C ARG A 1 17.55 -13.20 4.88
N SER A 2 18.80 -12.77 5.09
CA SER A 2 19.63 -13.31 6.18
C SER A 2 19.04 -12.92 7.54
N VAL A 3 19.13 -13.83 8.52
CA VAL A 3 18.65 -13.62 9.89
C VAL A 3 19.74 -13.81 10.95
N GLY A 4 21.02 -13.83 10.52
CA GLY A 4 22.19 -14.07 11.37
C GLY A 4 22.78 -15.48 11.19
N ALA A 5 24.04 -15.64 11.60
CA ALA A 5 24.85 -16.86 11.37
C ALA A 5 24.79 -17.33 9.90
N GLU A 6 24.82 -18.65 9.67
CA GLU A 6 24.68 -19.28 8.35
C GLU A 6 23.21 -19.61 8.01
N SER A 7 22.27 -18.72 8.35
CA SER A 7 20.84 -18.97 8.18
C SER A 7 20.11 -17.88 7.39
N PHE A 8 19.04 -18.26 6.68
CA PHE A 8 18.25 -17.35 5.85
C PHE A 8 16.79 -17.75 5.75
N LEU A 9 15.94 -16.74 5.54
CA LEU A 9 14.53 -16.89 5.16
C LEU A 9 14.37 -16.72 3.65
N VAL A 10 13.57 -17.59 3.04
CA VAL A 10 13.17 -17.51 1.63
C VAL A 10 11.68 -17.20 1.56
N GLN A 11 11.31 -16.26 0.70
CA GLN A 11 9.93 -15.92 0.41
C GLN A 11 9.82 -15.49 -1.05
N GLU A 12 8.65 -15.67 -1.64
CA GLU A 12 8.33 -15.12 -2.95
C GLU A 12 8.20 -13.59 -2.88
N ARG A 13 8.39 -12.94 -4.03
CA ARG A 13 8.23 -11.48 -4.12
C ARG A 13 6.75 -11.12 -4.12
N ASP A 14 6.37 -10.09 -3.38
CA ASP A 14 5.03 -9.51 -3.48
C ASP A 14 4.83 -8.80 -4.83
N LEU A 15 4.28 -9.55 -5.78
CA LEU A 15 3.91 -9.11 -7.12
C LEU A 15 2.43 -8.79 -7.26
N LYS A 16 1.64 -8.81 -6.17
CA LYS A 16 0.19 -8.61 -6.24
C LYS A 16 -0.12 -7.24 -6.86
N LYS A 17 -1.06 -7.26 -7.81
CA LYS A 17 -1.66 -6.08 -8.42
C LYS A 17 -3.14 -6.10 -8.04
N THR A 18 -3.59 -5.03 -7.40
CA THR A 18 -5.01 -4.84 -7.07
C THR A 18 -5.64 -3.95 -8.14
N SER A 19 -6.82 -4.34 -8.57
CA SER A 19 -7.65 -3.64 -9.54
C SER A 19 -8.99 -3.25 -8.91
N ALA A 20 -9.81 -2.47 -9.63
CA ALA A 20 -11.09 -2.01 -9.10
C ALA A 20 -12.07 -3.16 -8.77
N VAL A 21 -11.98 -4.30 -9.45
CA VAL A 21 -12.85 -5.47 -9.20
C VAL A 21 -12.50 -6.21 -7.91
N ASP A 22 -11.31 -5.97 -7.36
CA ASP A 22 -10.86 -6.57 -6.10
C ASP A 22 -11.33 -5.75 -4.88
N LEU A 23 -11.95 -4.58 -5.10
CA LEU A 23 -12.33 -3.65 -4.05
C LEU A 23 -13.80 -3.81 -3.67
N GLU A 24 -14.06 -3.75 -2.37
CA GLU A 24 -15.41 -3.68 -1.81
C GLU A 24 -15.67 -2.26 -1.28
N VAL A 25 -16.80 -1.66 -1.67
CA VAL A 25 -17.21 -0.34 -1.17
C VAL A 25 -18.03 -0.53 0.10
N VAL A 26 -17.42 -0.23 1.24
CA VAL A 26 -18.02 -0.42 2.58
C VAL A 26 -18.72 0.82 3.14
N THR A 27 -18.94 1.85 2.31
CA THR A 27 -19.55 3.13 2.69
C THR A 27 -20.72 3.46 1.77
N GLU A 28 -21.68 4.27 2.24
CA GLU A 28 -22.84 4.69 1.42
C GLU A 28 -22.41 5.46 0.16
N ARG A 29 -21.47 6.40 0.30
CA ARG A 29 -20.94 7.17 -0.83
C ARG A 29 -19.95 6.32 -1.63
N HIS A 30 -20.23 6.18 -2.92
CA HIS A 30 -19.30 5.56 -3.86
C HIS A 30 -18.18 6.52 -4.26
N PRO A 31 -16.95 6.01 -4.48
CA PRO A 31 -15.85 6.83 -4.95
C PRO A 31 -16.12 7.33 -6.38
N ARG A 32 -15.73 8.58 -6.65
CA ARG A 32 -15.65 9.09 -8.02
C ARG A 32 -14.47 8.44 -8.73
N GLU A 33 -14.47 8.52 -10.05
CA GLU A 33 -13.42 7.91 -10.88
C GLU A 33 -11.99 8.39 -10.51
N ASP A 34 -11.82 9.69 -10.25
CA ASP A 34 -10.53 10.25 -9.85
C ASP A 34 -10.09 9.79 -8.45
N GLU A 35 -11.03 9.62 -7.52
CA GLU A 35 -10.76 9.09 -6.18
C GLU A 35 -10.34 7.62 -6.27
N LEU A 36 -11.02 6.84 -7.12
CA LEU A 36 -10.68 5.43 -7.37
C LEU A 36 -9.27 5.30 -7.98
N LYS A 37 -8.92 6.15 -8.95
CA LYS A 37 -7.57 6.20 -9.54
C LYS A 37 -6.51 6.51 -8.48
N ALA A 38 -6.78 7.48 -7.60
CA ALA A 38 -5.88 7.83 -6.49
C ALA A 38 -5.72 6.67 -5.49
N MET A 39 -6.80 5.98 -5.12
CA MET A 39 -6.75 4.82 -4.22
C MET A 39 -5.95 3.67 -4.83
N LEU A 40 -6.16 3.34 -6.10
CA LEU A 40 -5.40 2.29 -6.80
C LEU A 40 -3.90 2.64 -6.92
N PHE A 41 -3.59 3.91 -7.19
CA PHE A 41 -2.21 4.39 -7.18
C PHE A 41 -1.59 4.25 -5.78
N GLY A 42 -2.27 4.75 -4.75
CA GLY A 42 -1.81 4.72 -3.37
C GLY A 42 -1.60 3.28 -2.87
N TRP A 43 -2.54 2.39 -3.15
CA TRP A 43 -2.46 0.99 -2.76
C TRP A 43 -1.27 0.26 -3.39
N ARG A 44 -0.98 0.54 -4.66
CA ARG A 44 0.20 -0.01 -5.33
C ARG A 44 1.50 0.57 -4.77
N ALA A 45 1.52 1.83 -4.37
CA ALA A 45 2.72 2.51 -3.88
C ALA A 45 3.04 2.14 -2.41
N VAL A 46 2.02 2.04 -1.55
CA VAL A 46 2.21 1.86 -0.10
C VAL A 46 2.98 0.58 0.27
N LYS A 47 2.88 -0.49 -0.53
CA LYS A 47 3.61 -1.75 -0.29
C LYS A 47 5.13 -1.62 -0.34
N HIS A 48 5.63 -0.55 -0.94
CA HIS A 48 7.07 -0.25 -1.01
C HIS A 48 7.58 0.50 0.22
N LEU A 49 6.68 0.97 1.09
CA LEU A 49 7.01 1.65 2.34
C LEU A 49 7.26 0.63 3.45
N LYS A 50 8.11 0.98 4.42
CA LYS A 50 8.29 0.17 5.63
C LYS A 50 7.06 0.28 6.52
N SER A 51 6.53 -0.86 6.94
CA SER A 51 5.40 -0.90 7.88
C SER A 51 5.79 -0.36 9.27
N ASN A 52 4.89 0.28 10.02
CA ASN A 52 3.54 0.72 9.61
C ASN A 52 3.60 1.93 8.66
N ALA A 53 2.72 1.98 7.66
CA ALA A 53 2.73 3.02 6.65
C ALA A 53 1.34 3.63 6.40
N ILE A 54 1.31 4.96 6.24
CA ILE A 54 0.17 5.76 5.77
C ILE A 54 0.66 6.57 4.57
N LEU A 55 -0.10 6.50 3.47
CA LEU A 55 0.18 7.25 2.25
C LEU A 55 -1.06 8.08 1.87
N TYR A 56 -0.89 9.40 1.81
CA TYR A 56 -1.82 10.29 1.11
C TYR A 56 -1.40 10.38 -0.34
N ALA A 57 -2.34 10.14 -1.26
CA ALA A 57 -2.08 10.08 -2.68
C ALA A 57 -3.11 10.89 -3.49
N GLY A 58 -2.62 11.52 -4.55
CA GLY A 58 -3.45 11.94 -5.67
C GLY A 58 -3.51 10.83 -6.73
N LYS A 59 -4.15 11.11 -7.86
CA LYS A 59 -4.30 10.15 -8.98
C LYS A 59 -2.97 9.67 -9.59
N ASP A 60 -1.91 10.46 -9.48
CA ASP A 60 -0.64 10.24 -10.17
C ASP A 60 0.61 10.41 -9.28
N ARG A 61 0.45 10.83 -8.02
CA ARG A 61 1.57 11.21 -7.16
C ARG A 61 1.26 10.99 -5.68
N THR A 62 2.32 10.81 -4.89
CA THR A 62 2.26 10.85 -3.44
C THR A 62 2.16 12.30 -2.95
N LEU A 63 1.32 12.57 -1.97
CA LEU A 63 1.14 13.88 -1.35
C LEU A 63 1.77 13.94 0.06
N GLY A 64 1.77 12.82 0.77
CA GLY A 64 2.38 12.70 2.10
C GLY A 64 2.62 11.25 2.49
N VAL A 65 3.74 10.98 3.16
CA VAL A 65 4.19 9.62 3.49
C VAL A 65 4.60 9.58 4.96
N GLY A 66 3.94 8.73 5.75
CA GLY A 66 4.41 8.28 7.05
C GLY A 66 4.75 6.80 6.98
N ALA A 67 5.94 6.40 7.41
CA ALA A 67 6.40 5.01 7.30
C ALA A 67 7.37 4.63 8.43
N GLY A 68 7.41 3.34 8.78
CA GLY A 68 8.37 2.77 9.74
C GLY A 68 8.10 3.10 11.20
N GLN A 69 6.92 3.64 11.53
CA GLN A 69 6.53 3.93 12.90
C GLN A 69 5.96 2.69 13.59
N MET A 70 6.19 2.57 14.90
CA MET A 70 5.68 1.47 15.73
C MET A 70 4.16 1.58 15.89
N SER A 71 3.67 2.80 16.12
CA SER A 71 2.25 3.14 16.08
C SER A 71 1.85 3.62 14.68
N ARG A 72 0.60 3.35 14.30
CA ARG A 72 0.00 3.92 13.10
C ARG A 72 -0.56 5.33 13.34
N VAL A 73 -0.87 5.66 14.59
CA VAL A 73 -1.42 6.95 15.06
C VAL A 73 -0.32 7.77 15.70
#